data_AF-A0A7T4A0L3-F1
#
_entry.id   AF-A0A7T4A0L3-F1
#
_cell.length_a   1.000
_cell.length_b   1.000
_cell.length_c   1.000
_cell.angle_alpha   90.00
_cell.angle_beta   90.00
_cell.angle_gamma   90.00
#
_symmetry.space_group_name_H-M   'P 1'
#
loop_
_entity.id
_entity.type
_entity.pdbx_description
1 polymer ?
#
loop_
_entity_poly.entity_id
_entity_poly.type
_entity_poly.pdbx_seq_one_letter_code
_entity_poly.pdbx_strand_id
1 'polypeptide(L)'
;MTNALRPTDLPVTAVHGRVYFGLQALLGAAWWAGVFTVPGVRTATLGPLDPIVVAVFDIPLFVLASAAVAFGVRLAVWVVVPWTILVALGMAVYATVTTQAGLGAVAMIAAAVAGVVAGSLVVYGRVPSERLLVGPFAFRSSRTDGENALLMRTFAQLVCFWGVFLVILPWIIKSLEERWQLDVKFPFLVVLAGFALLVLASALGIWSAVTMARYGGGTPLPSAMPNRLVDDGPYRFVRNPMAVAGVVQGVAIGMFIESWLVIVYAIAGSLLWNWMIRPHEEADLRQRFGADFDDYSAEVACWVPGRRSR
;
A
#
# COMPACT_ATOMS: atom_id res chain seq x y z
N MET A 1 -27.51 -28.53 -0.92
CA MET A 1 -27.68 -27.12 -0.54
C MET A 1 -26.30 -26.52 -0.34
N THR A 2 -25.81 -25.85 -1.37
CA THR A 2 -24.46 -25.30 -1.50
C THR A 2 -24.30 -24.07 -0.60
N ASN A 3 -23.65 -24.24 0.54
CA ASN A 3 -23.21 -23.13 1.36
C ASN A 3 -21.94 -22.55 0.73
N ALA A 4 -22.11 -21.73 -0.30
CA ALA A 4 -21.03 -20.93 -0.85
C ALA A 4 -20.62 -19.93 0.24
N LEU A 5 -19.54 -20.23 0.95
CA LEU A 5 -18.85 -19.28 1.80
C LEU A 5 -18.52 -18.07 0.93
N ARG A 6 -19.13 -16.92 1.26
CA ARG A 6 -18.91 -15.67 0.53
C ARG A 6 -17.43 -15.32 0.61
N PRO A 7 -16.83 -14.76 -0.46
CA PRO A 7 -15.48 -14.26 -0.38
C PRO A 7 -15.45 -13.15 0.69
N THR A 8 -14.62 -13.37 1.70
CA THR A 8 -14.07 -12.40 2.66
C THR A 8 -15.00 -11.77 3.70
N ASP A 9 -15.18 -12.49 4.82
CA ASP A 9 -15.40 -11.88 6.15
C ASP A 9 -14.13 -11.13 6.60
N LEU A 10 -13.78 -10.04 5.92
CA LEU A 10 -12.92 -9.05 6.54
C LEU A 10 -13.78 -8.36 7.62
N PRO A 11 -13.33 -8.25 8.89
CA PRO A 11 -14.09 -7.61 9.95
C PRO A 11 -14.34 -6.11 9.71
N VAL A 12 -13.78 -5.56 8.63
CA VAL A 12 -13.79 -4.13 8.31
C VAL A 12 -15.12 -3.73 7.68
N THR A 13 -16.03 -3.29 8.55
CA THR A 13 -17.37 -2.81 8.19
C THR A 13 -17.44 -1.28 8.03
N ALA A 14 -18.60 -0.76 7.61
CA ALA A 14 -18.92 0.68 7.63
C ALA A 14 -18.73 1.34 9.02
N VAL A 15 -18.69 0.58 10.11
CA VAL A 15 -18.34 1.10 11.45
C VAL A 15 -16.89 1.58 11.48
N HIS A 16 -15.96 0.84 10.90
CA HIS A 16 -14.55 1.20 10.87
C HIS A 16 -14.32 2.48 10.07
N GLY A 17 -15.02 2.63 8.93
CA GLY A 17 -15.02 3.88 8.17
C GLY A 17 -15.53 5.08 8.99
N ARG A 18 -16.62 4.91 9.76
CA ARG A 18 -17.14 5.96 10.65
C ARG A 18 -16.18 6.29 11.79
N VAL A 19 -15.55 5.28 12.39
CA VAL A 19 -14.51 5.47 13.43
C VAL A 19 -13.34 6.27 12.88
N TYR A 20 -12.87 5.94 11.66
CA TYR A 20 -11.83 6.70 10.99
C TYR A 20 -12.22 8.18 10.82
N PHE A 21 -13.42 8.47 10.31
CA PHE A 21 -13.84 9.87 10.15
C PHE A 21 -14.05 10.59 11.49
N GLY A 22 -14.41 9.87 12.55
CA GLY A 22 -14.42 10.41 13.92
C GLY A 22 -13.03 10.81 14.38
N LEU A 23 -12.04 9.93 14.19
CA LEU A 23 -10.64 10.24 14.48
C LEU A 23 -10.12 11.39 13.60
N GLN A 24 -10.45 11.41 12.31
CA GLN A 24 -10.08 12.49 11.39
C GLN A 24 -10.66 13.84 11.84
N ALA A 25 -11.91 13.88 12.30
CA ALA A 25 -12.52 15.09 12.83
C ALA A 25 -11.82 15.57 14.11
N LEU A 26 -11.55 14.67 15.06
CA LEU A 26 -10.87 15.01 16.30
C LEU A 26 -9.44 15.49 16.07
N LEU A 27 -8.68 14.77 15.24
CA LEU A 27 -7.31 15.14 14.87
C LEU A 27 -7.27 16.44 14.07
N GLY A 28 -8.20 16.64 13.13
CA GLY A 28 -8.32 17.89 12.36
C GLY A 28 -8.66 19.08 13.26
N ALA A 29 -9.57 18.93 14.22
CA ALA A 29 -9.89 19.96 15.19
C ALA A 29 -8.70 20.28 16.12
N ALA A 30 -8.02 19.24 16.61
CA ALA A 30 -6.81 19.41 17.43
C ALA A 30 -5.67 20.08 16.65
N TRP A 31 -5.50 19.73 15.37
CA TRP A 31 -4.52 20.36 14.50
C TRP A 31 -4.84 21.84 14.27
N TRP A 32 -6.10 22.19 13.98
CA TRP A 32 -6.51 23.59 13.83
C TRP A 32 -6.29 24.39 15.12
N ALA A 33 -6.61 23.83 16.28
CA ALA A 33 -6.26 24.45 17.56
C ALA A 33 -4.73 24.64 17.68
N GLY A 34 -3.94 23.65 17.26
CA GLY A 34 -2.48 23.73 17.19
C GLY A 34 -1.97 24.83 16.26
N VAL A 35 -2.56 25.01 15.09
CA VAL A 35 -2.20 26.08 14.14
C VAL A 35 -2.35 27.47 14.74
N PHE A 36 -3.39 27.70 15.57
CA PHE A 36 -3.62 28.99 16.22
C PHE A 36 -2.84 29.19 17.52
N THR A 37 -2.38 28.12 18.17
CA THR A 37 -1.73 28.18 19.49
C THR A 37 -0.23 27.96 19.46
N VAL A 38 0.28 27.18 18.49
CA VAL A 38 1.68 26.75 18.41
C VAL A 38 2.28 27.22 17.08
N PRO A 39 3.14 28.26 17.07
CA PRO A 39 3.72 28.80 15.84
C PRO A 39 4.47 27.76 15.00
N GLY A 40 5.13 26.79 15.63
CA GLY A 40 5.85 25.72 14.94
C GLY A 40 4.94 24.78 14.14
N VAL A 41 3.72 24.53 14.63
CA VAL A 41 2.72 23.73 13.87
C VAL A 41 2.32 24.52 12.63
N ARG A 42 1.95 25.80 12.79
CA ARG A 42 1.56 26.67 11.68
C ARG A 42 2.64 26.73 10.60
N THR A 43 3.89 27.02 10.96
CA THR A 43 4.97 27.16 9.97
C THR A 43 5.29 25.83 9.27
N ALA A 44 5.26 24.72 10.00
CA ALA A 44 5.59 23.41 9.45
C ALA A 44 4.48 22.83 8.55
N THR A 45 3.21 23.17 8.80
CA THR A 45 2.08 22.59 8.06
C THR A 45 1.34 23.55 7.13
N LEU A 46 1.43 24.86 7.33
CA LEU A 46 0.81 25.89 6.47
C LEU A 46 1.81 26.90 5.91
N GLY A 47 3.01 27.00 6.50
CA GLY A 47 3.98 28.01 6.10
C GLY A 47 3.42 29.44 6.24
N PRO A 48 3.57 30.31 5.24
CA PRO A 48 3.06 31.68 5.26
C PRO A 48 1.59 31.82 4.85
N LEU A 49 0.88 30.72 4.55
CA LEU A 49 -0.56 30.79 4.24
C LEU A 49 -1.32 31.44 5.41
N ASP A 50 -2.36 32.22 5.07
CA ASP A 50 -3.24 32.82 6.07
C ASP A 50 -4.12 31.72 6.70
N PRO A 51 -3.94 31.42 8.00
CA PRO A 51 -4.70 30.37 8.66
C PRO A 51 -6.19 30.64 8.70
N ILE A 52 -6.61 31.91 8.74
CA ILE A 52 -8.03 32.27 8.81
C ILE A 52 -8.72 31.92 7.50
N VAL A 53 -8.11 32.28 6.37
CA VAL A 53 -8.66 31.99 5.04
C VAL A 53 -8.79 30.48 4.84
N VAL A 54 -7.75 29.71 5.20
CA VAL A 54 -7.78 28.26 5.06
C VAL A 54 -8.80 27.64 6.04
N ALA A 55 -8.88 28.11 7.28
CA ALA A 55 -9.81 27.62 8.29
C ALA A 55 -11.28 27.79 7.92
N VAL A 56 -11.64 28.91 7.28
CA VAL A 56 -13.02 29.21 6.87
C VAL A 56 -13.58 28.12 5.94
N PHE A 57 -12.75 27.54 5.08
CA PHE A 57 -13.15 26.44 4.21
C PHE A 57 -12.90 25.07 4.84
N ASP A 58 -11.74 24.89 5.48
CA ASP A 58 -11.33 23.58 5.94
C ASP A 58 -12.10 23.11 7.18
N ILE A 59 -12.43 24.01 8.12
CA ILE A 59 -13.21 23.60 9.32
C ILE A 59 -14.58 23.03 8.91
N PRO A 60 -15.39 23.69 8.06
CA PRO A 60 -16.66 23.11 7.61
C PRO A 60 -16.49 21.86 6.73
N LEU A 61 -15.61 21.91 5.74
CA LEU A 61 -15.53 20.91 4.67
C LEU A 61 -14.68 19.68 5.04
N PHE A 62 -13.74 19.84 5.96
CA PHE A 62 -12.90 18.77 6.49
C PHE A 62 -13.38 18.32 7.87
N VAL A 63 -13.31 19.19 8.89
CA VAL A 63 -13.56 18.79 10.30
C VAL A 63 -15.03 18.45 10.54
N LEU A 64 -15.95 19.36 10.25
CA LEU A 64 -17.38 19.16 10.51
C LEU A 64 -17.97 18.09 9.59
N ALA A 65 -17.58 18.05 8.31
CA ALA A 65 -18.00 17.00 7.41
C ALA A 65 -17.51 15.61 7.87
N SER A 66 -16.27 15.49 8.36
CA SER A 66 -15.77 14.25 8.97
C SER A 66 -16.61 13.84 10.18
N ALA A 67 -16.93 14.79 11.08
CA ALA A 67 -17.78 14.53 12.23
C ALA A 67 -19.18 14.06 11.80
N ALA A 68 -19.77 14.70 10.79
CA ALA A 68 -21.07 14.31 10.25
C ALA A 68 -21.07 12.86 9.73
N VAL A 69 -20.01 12.43 9.03
CA VAL A 69 -19.86 11.03 8.60
C VAL A 69 -19.78 10.10 9.82
N ALA A 70 -19.01 10.47 10.85
CA ALA A 70 -18.89 9.67 12.07
C ALA A 70 -20.25 9.46 12.77
N PHE A 71 -21.10 10.49 12.81
CA PHE A 71 -22.47 10.43 13.35
C PHE A 71 -23.50 9.79 12.40
N GLY A 72 -23.08 9.30 11.23
CA GLY A 72 -23.91 8.49 10.34
C GLY A 72 -24.48 9.22 9.12
N VAL A 73 -24.12 10.49 8.89
CA VAL A 73 -24.52 11.24 7.69
C VAL A 73 -23.67 10.79 6.50
N ARG A 74 -24.09 9.72 5.82
CA ARG A 74 -23.33 9.13 4.70
C ARG A 74 -23.08 10.08 3.54
N LEU A 75 -23.99 11.02 3.29
CA LEU A 75 -23.84 12.01 2.21
C LEU A 75 -22.65 12.94 2.42
N ALA A 76 -22.22 13.16 3.67
CA ALA A 76 -21.06 14.00 3.96
C ALA A 76 -19.74 13.41 3.43
N VAL A 77 -19.69 12.11 3.11
CA VAL A 77 -18.53 11.46 2.44
C VAL A 77 -18.23 12.15 1.10
N TRP A 78 -19.26 12.54 0.35
CA TRP A 78 -19.13 13.21 -0.94
C TRP A 78 -18.69 14.67 -0.84
N VAL A 79 -18.57 15.21 0.38
CA VAL A 79 -17.99 16.53 0.66
C VAL A 79 -16.57 16.35 1.17
N VAL A 80 -16.40 15.59 2.26
CA VAL A 80 -15.11 15.48 2.95
C VAL A 80 -14.04 14.82 2.10
N VAL A 81 -14.35 13.74 1.36
CA VAL A 81 -13.33 13.00 0.59
C VAL A 81 -12.81 13.84 -0.59
N PRO A 82 -13.67 14.41 -1.46
CA PRO A 82 -13.19 15.29 -2.53
C PRO A 82 -12.45 16.52 -2.01
N TRP A 83 -12.93 17.13 -0.93
CA TRP A 83 -12.25 18.26 -0.28
C TRP A 83 -10.86 17.87 0.21
N THR A 84 -10.73 16.74 0.92
CA THR A 84 -9.44 16.25 1.42
C THR A 84 -8.45 16.00 0.27
N ILE A 85 -8.91 15.42 -0.84
CA ILE A 85 -8.09 15.21 -2.04
C ILE A 85 -7.66 16.55 -2.65
N LEU A 86 -8.58 17.51 -2.78
CA LEU A 86 -8.28 18.83 -3.30
C LEU A 86 -7.22 19.55 -2.46
N VAL A 87 -7.38 19.54 -1.14
CA VAL A 87 -6.40 20.13 -0.22
C VAL A 87 -5.07 19.38 -0.28
N ALA A 88 -5.07 18.05 -0.36
CA ALA A 88 -3.84 17.27 -0.52
C ALA A 88 -3.07 17.64 -1.79
N LEU A 89 -3.76 17.75 -2.92
CA LEU A 89 -3.17 18.18 -4.19
C LEU A 89 -2.68 19.63 -4.12
N GLY A 90 -3.49 20.53 -3.56
CA GLY A 90 -3.14 21.93 -3.37
C GLY A 90 -1.90 22.10 -2.50
N MET A 91 -1.84 21.40 -1.37
CA MET A 91 -0.68 21.40 -0.46
C MET A 91 0.55 20.76 -1.09
N ALA A 92 0.40 19.68 -1.86
CA ALA A 92 1.52 19.07 -2.58
C ALA A 92 2.11 20.02 -3.63
N VAL A 93 1.27 20.68 -4.42
CA VAL A 93 1.71 21.70 -5.39
C VAL A 93 2.35 22.88 -4.66
N TYR A 94 1.69 23.39 -3.62
CA TYR A 94 2.18 24.50 -2.82
C TYR A 94 3.56 24.20 -2.22
N ALA A 95 3.72 23.05 -1.56
CA ALA A 95 4.99 22.63 -0.97
C ALA A 95 6.08 22.40 -2.02
N THR A 96 5.72 21.90 -3.20
CA THR A 96 6.69 21.72 -4.30
C THR A 96 7.15 23.05 -4.89
N VAL A 97 6.25 24.03 -5.03
CA VAL A 97 6.58 25.35 -5.59
C VAL A 97 7.34 26.21 -4.58
N THR A 98 6.87 26.24 -3.33
CA THR A 98 7.35 27.17 -2.29
C THR A 98 8.39 26.56 -1.36
N THR A 99 8.62 25.24 -1.40
CA THR A 99 9.50 24.50 -0.46
C THR A 99 9.11 24.63 1.02
N GLN A 100 7.85 24.98 1.28
CA GLN A 100 7.30 25.20 2.62
C GLN A 100 6.13 24.25 2.87
N ALA A 101 5.70 24.14 4.13
CA ALA A 101 4.53 23.35 4.52
C ALA A 101 4.58 21.85 4.13
N GLY A 102 5.78 21.27 4.03
CA GLY A 102 5.99 19.88 3.61
C GLY A 102 5.23 18.87 4.47
N LEU A 103 5.21 19.05 5.80
CA LEU A 103 4.46 18.18 6.70
C LEU A 103 2.95 18.25 6.46
N GLY A 104 2.44 19.43 6.07
CA GLY A 104 1.04 19.62 5.70
C GLY A 104 0.69 18.83 4.44
N ALA A 105 1.55 18.86 3.42
CA ALA A 105 1.35 18.07 2.20
C ALA A 105 1.31 16.55 2.50
N VAL A 106 2.27 16.04 3.28
CA VAL A 106 2.30 14.62 3.67
C VAL A 106 1.05 14.23 4.47
N ALA A 107 0.68 15.02 5.47
CA ALA A 107 -0.48 14.76 6.32
C ALA A 107 -1.78 14.71 5.50
N MET A 108 -1.95 15.64 4.56
CA MET A 108 -3.15 15.70 3.72
C MET A 108 -3.20 14.58 2.68
N ILE A 109 -2.06 14.18 2.09
CA ILE A 109 -1.99 13.00 1.21
C ILE A 109 -2.39 11.74 1.98
N ALA A 110 -1.85 11.55 3.19
CA ALA A 110 -2.20 10.42 4.04
C ALA A 110 -3.70 10.41 4.39
N ALA A 111 -4.25 11.57 4.79
CA ALA A 111 -5.68 11.73 5.07
C ALA A 111 -6.55 11.50 3.83
N ALA A 112 -6.11 11.91 2.64
CA ALA A 112 -6.84 11.68 1.40
C ALA A 112 -6.90 10.19 1.05
N VAL A 113 -5.76 9.48 1.11
CA VAL A 113 -5.70 8.03 0.83
C VAL A 113 -6.57 7.26 1.82
N ALA A 114 -6.41 7.51 3.12
CA ALA A 114 -7.19 6.84 4.15
C ALA A 114 -8.68 7.24 4.10
N GLY A 115 -8.99 8.50 3.76
CA GLY A 115 -10.34 9.00 3.54
C GLY A 115 -11.05 8.35 2.35
N VAL A 116 -10.34 8.04 1.26
CA VAL A 116 -10.90 7.27 0.14
C VAL A 116 -11.25 5.85 0.56
N VAL A 117 -10.36 5.17 1.29
CA VAL A 117 -10.60 3.82 1.80
C VAL A 117 -11.77 3.82 2.78
N ALA A 118 -11.77 4.71 3.78
CA ALA A 118 -12.83 4.82 4.78
C ALA A 118 -14.16 5.26 4.15
N GLY A 119 -14.15 6.19 3.21
CA GLY A 119 -15.32 6.64 2.46
C GLY A 119 -15.97 5.49 1.69
N SER A 120 -15.16 4.64 1.05
CA SER A 120 -15.66 3.46 0.36
C SER A 120 -16.35 2.47 1.30
N LEU A 121 -15.81 2.27 2.51
CA LEU A 121 -16.44 1.45 3.56
C LEU A 121 -17.79 2.01 4.02
N VAL A 122 -17.90 3.33 4.17
CA VAL A 122 -19.16 3.98 4.61
C VAL A 122 -20.23 3.94 3.52
N VAL A 123 -19.84 4.13 2.26
CA VAL A 123 -20.77 4.21 1.12
C VAL A 123 -21.19 2.83 0.64
N TYR A 124 -20.23 1.92 0.42
CA TYR A 124 -20.47 0.61 -0.19
C TYR A 124 -20.50 -0.54 0.82
N GLY A 125 -20.15 -0.29 2.08
CA GLY A 125 -20.05 -1.34 3.11
C GLY A 125 -18.81 -2.23 2.99
N ARG A 126 -18.00 -2.04 1.94
CA ARG A 126 -16.78 -2.79 1.62
C ARG A 126 -15.85 -1.93 0.76
N VAL A 127 -14.57 -2.27 0.71
CA VAL A 127 -13.65 -1.64 -0.24
C VAL A 127 -13.77 -2.38 -1.59
N PRO A 128 -14.06 -1.71 -2.72
CA PRO A 128 -14.26 -2.36 -4.02
C PRO A 128 -12.92 -2.74 -4.68
N SER A 129 -12.13 -3.57 -3.99
CA SER A 129 -10.80 -4.03 -4.43
C SER A 129 -10.84 -4.89 -5.69
N GLU A 130 -11.99 -5.47 -6.05
CA GLU A 130 -12.16 -6.20 -7.31
C GLU A 130 -11.83 -5.33 -8.55
N ARG A 131 -12.01 -4.01 -8.44
CA ARG A 131 -11.69 -3.07 -9.52
C ARG A 131 -10.18 -2.93 -9.76
N LEU A 132 -9.35 -3.19 -8.75
CA LEU A 132 -7.89 -3.19 -8.88
C LEU A 132 -7.39 -4.40 -9.69
N LEU A 133 -8.20 -5.45 -9.78
CA LEU A 133 -7.90 -6.69 -10.49
C LEU A 133 -8.44 -6.69 -11.93
N VAL A 134 -8.84 -5.53 -12.46
CA VAL A 134 -9.30 -5.37 -13.84
C VAL A 134 -8.13 -4.91 -14.72
N GLY A 135 -8.07 -5.42 -15.96
CA GLY A 135 -7.07 -5.00 -16.95
C GLY A 135 -5.74 -5.76 -16.86
N PRO A 136 -4.57 -5.10 -16.80
CA PRO A 136 -3.26 -5.77 -16.81
C PRO A 136 -2.99 -6.61 -15.56
N PHE A 137 -3.72 -6.37 -14.47
CA PHE A 137 -3.65 -7.12 -13.21
C PHE A 137 -4.72 -8.21 -13.09
N ALA A 138 -5.50 -8.45 -14.16
CA ALA A 138 -6.46 -9.54 -14.17
C ALA A 138 -5.75 -10.89 -14.09
N PHE A 139 -6.27 -11.74 -13.22
CA PHE A 139 -5.85 -13.13 -13.06
C PHE A 139 -6.06 -13.92 -14.36
N ARG A 140 -4.97 -14.36 -14.97
CA ARG A 140 -4.97 -15.15 -16.21
C ARG A 140 -3.94 -16.26 -16.09
N SER A 141 -4.36 -17.49 -16.41
CA SER A 141 -3.46 -18.63 -16.53
C SER A 141 -2.46 -18.42 -17.67
N SER A 142 -1.22 -18.87 -17.47
CA SER A 142 -0.23 -18.89 -18.53
C SER A 142 -0.65 -19.82 -19.69
N ARG A 143 -0.47 -19.34 -20.93
CA ARG A 143 -0.67 -20.10 -22.19
C ARG A 143 0.65 -20.38 -22.91
N THR A 144 1.79 -20.19 -22.24
CA THR A 144 3.11 -20.32 -22.85
C THR A 144 3.69 -21.70 -22.57
N ASP A 145 3.99 -22.46 -23.61
CA ASP A 145 4.40 -23.88 -23.51
C ASP A 145 5.92 -24.09 -23.41
N GLY A 146 6.72 -23.04 -23.17
CA GLY A 146 8.19 -23.13 -23.15
C GLY A 146 8.85 -22.47 -21.94
N GLU A 147 9.71 -23.23 -21.22
CA GLU A 147 10.42 -22.77 -20.02
C GLU A 147 11.26 -21.51 -20.28
N ASN A 148 12.04 -21.47 -21.35
CA ASN A 148 12.87 -20.31 -21.69
C ASN A 148 12.04 -19.04 -21.95
N ALA A 149 10.88 -19.19 -22.60
CA ALA A 149 9.97 -18.08 -22.84
C ALA A 149 9.31 -17.59 -21.53
N LEU A 150 8.98 -18.50 -20.63
CA LEU A 150 8.47 -18.16 -19.29
C LEU A 150 9.52 -17.44 -18.44
N LEU A 151 10.78 -17.89 -18.48
CA LEU A 151 11.89 -17.23 -17.79
C LEU A 151 12.16 -15.84 -18.34
N MET A 152 12.20 -15.67 -19.67
CA MET A 152 12.38 -14.37 -20.31
C MET A 152 11.24 -13.40 -19.96
N ARG A 153 9.99 -13.87 -19.99
CA ARG A 153 8.83 -13.07 -19.61
C ARG A 153 8.87 -12.68 -18.14
N THR A 154 9.22 -13.63 -17.26
CA THR A 154 9.39 -13.38 -15.82
C THR A 154 10.49 -12.36 -15.57
N PHE A 155 11.62 -12.44 -16.29
CA PHE A 155 12.70 -11.49 -16.19
C PHE A 155 12.28 -10.08 -16.64
N ALA A 156 11.66 -9.95 -17.82
CA ALA A 156 11.17 -8.66 -18.32
C ALA A 156 10.15 -8.04 -17.36
N GLN A 157 9.26 -8.87 -16.81
CA GLN A 157 8.30 -8.47 -15.80
C GLN A 157 8.96 -8.00 -14.51
N LEU A 158 9.98 -8.71 -14.02
CA LEU A 158 10.73 -8.34 -12.83
C LEU A 158 11.48 -7.03 -13.04
N VAL A 159 12.15 -6.85 -14.19
CA VAL A 159 12.84 -5.59 -14.54
C VAL A 159 11.85 -4.42 -14.59
N CYS A 160 10.69 -4.60 -15.24
CA CYS A 160 9.68 -3.55 -15.32
C CYS A 160 9.10 -3.21 -13.93
N PHE A 161 8.71 -4.23 -13.17
CA PHE A 161 8.14 -4.05 -11.84
C PHE A 161 9.14 -3.43 -10.87
N TRP A 162 10.38 -3.94 -10.82
CA TRP A 162 11.43 -3.37 -9.97
C TRP A 162 11.83 -1.98 -10.43
N GLY A 163 11.96 -1.74 -11.73
CA GLY A 163 12.26 -0.41 -12.26
C GLY A 163 11.24 0.64 -11.80
N VAL A 164 9.95 0.32 -11.85
CA VAL A 164 8.91 1.24 -11.39
C VAL A 164 8.89 1.37 -9.87
N PHE A 165 8.75 0.27 -9.13
CA PHE A 165 8.47 0.28 -7.69
C PHE A 165 9.69 0.47 -6.80
N LEU A 166 10.89 0.12 -7.29
CA LEU A 166 12.14 0.16 -6.54
C LEU A 166 13.10 1.26 -7.04
N VAL A 167 12.88 1.83 -8.22
CA VAL A 167 13.74 2.92 -8.74
C VAL A 167 12.95 4.20 -8.97
N ILE A 168 11.98 4.20 -9.88
CA ILE A 168 11.26 5.41 -10.30
C ILE A 168 10.46 6.00 -9.13
N LEU A 169 9.61 5.21 -8.47
CA LEU A 169 8.79 5.70 -7.36
C LEU A 169 9.64 6.16 -6.17
N PRO A 170 10.63 5.40 -5.67
CA PRO A 170 11.53 5.88 -4.62
C PRO A 170 12.29 7.15 -4.99
N TRP A 171 12.74 7.28 -6.24
CA TRP A 171 13.42 8.49 -6.72
C TRP A 171 12.49 9.72 -6.70
N ILE A 172 11.23 9.57 -7.16
CA ILE A 172 10.22 10.64 -7.08
C ILE A 172 9.95 11.01 -5.63
N ILE A 173 9.72 10.01 -4.76
CA ILE A 173 9.42 10.24 -3.34
C ILE A 173 10.59 10.95 -2.65
N LYS A 174 11.83 10.51 -2.88
CA LYS A 174 13.03 11.16 -2.33
C LYS A 174 13.17 12.60 -2.82
N SER A 175 12.95 12.82 -4.11
CA SER A 175 13.02 14.16 -4.71
C SER A 175 11.98 15.10 -4.10
N LEU A 176 10.76 14.61 -3.83
CA LEU A 176 9.72 15.36 -3.13
C LEU A 176 10.07 15.57 -1.66
N GLU A 177 10.62 14.57 -0.97
CA GLU A 177 11.06 14.66 0.43
C GLU A 177 12.08 15.79 0.63
N GLU A 178 13.11 15.85 -0.22
CA GLU A 178 14.13 16.90 -0.22
C GLU A 178 13.53 18.26 -0.59
N ARG A 179 12.66 18.29 -1.61
CA ARG A 179 11.99 19.53 -2.04
C ARG A 179 11.08 20.10 -0.96
N TRP A 180 10.43 19.24 -0.17
CA TRP A 180 9.55 19.61 0.93
C TRP A 180 10.30 19.84 2.24
N GLN A 181 11.63 19.78 2.24
CA GLN A 181 12.50 19.99 3.40
C GLN A 181 12.20 19.02 4.55
N LEU A 182 11.94 17.75 4.20
CA LEU A 182 11.62 16.66 5.13
C LEU A 182 12.73 15.60 5.19
N ASP A 183 13.86 15.83 4.55
CA ASP A 183 14.94 14.85 4.50
C ASP A 183 15.60 14.69 5.88
N VAL A 184 15.85 13.44 6.23
CA VAL A 184 16.50 13.07 7.49
C VAL A 184 17.67 12.18 7.14
N LYS A 185 18.87 12.58 7.57
CA LYS A 185 20.08 11.76 7.37
C LYS A 185 20.07 10.58 8.30
N PHE A 186 20.42 9.41 7.76
CA PHE A 186 20.49 8.18 8.54
C PHE A 186 21.94 7.87 8.91
N PRO A 187 22.18 7.22 10.06
CA PRO A 187 23.51 6.73 10.40
C PRO A 187 24.04 5.79 9.31
N PHE A 188 25.34 5.82 9.04
CA PHE A 188 25.98 4.98 8.02
C PHE A 188 25.64 3.48 8.16
N LEU A 189 25.53 2.98 9.40
CA LEU A 189 25.15 1.58 9.66
C LEU A 189 23.74 1.25 9.15
N VAL A 190 22.80 2.19 9.17
CA VAL A 190 21.44 2.02 8.63
C VAL A 190 21.49 1.95 7.10
N VAL A 191 22.28 2.79 6.46
CA VAL A 191 22.49 2.76 5.00
C VAL A 191 23.11 1.44 4.56
N LEU A 192 24.15 0.97 5.27
CA LEU A 192 24.81 -0.30 5.00
C LEU A 192 23.87 -1.49 5.22
N ALA A 193 23.08 -1.47 6.30
CA ALA A 193 22.05 -2.48 6.54
C ALA A 193 20.97 -2.47 5.44
N GLY A 194 20.55 -1.29 4.97
CA GLY A 194 19.65 -1.13 3.84
C GLY A 194 20.20 -1.80 2.58
N PHE A 195 21.45 -1.55 2.23
CA PHE A 195 22.09 -2.20 1.08
C PHE A 195 22.15 -3.73 1.24
N ALA A 196 22.57 -4.23 2.41
CA ALA A 196 22.62 -5.67 2.67
C ALA A 196 21.24 -6.34 2.58
N LEU A 197 20.21 -5.71 3.16
CA LEU A 197 18.83 -6.19 3.08
C LEU A 197 18.30 -6.17 1.65
N LEU A 198 18.63 -5.16 0.86
CA LEU A 198 18.24 -5.08 -0.54
C LEU A 198 18.81 -6.25 -1.35
N VAL A 199 20.09 -6.59 -1.15
CA VAL A 199 20.74 -7.73 -1.82
C VAL A 199 20.07 -9.05 -1.42
N LEU A 200 19.86 -9.28 -0.12
CA LEU A 200 19.25 -10.51 0.39
C LEU A 200 17.80 -10.66 -0.07
N ALA A 201 17.00 -9.60 0.00
CA ALA A 201 15.61 -9.61 -0.43
C ALA A 201 15.50 -9.78 -1.96
N SER A 202 16.43 -9.20 -2.71
CA SER A 202 16.51 -9.40 -4.17
C SER A 202 16.85 -10.85 -4.53
N ALA A 203 17.78 -11.48 -3.80
CA ALA A 203 18.08 -12.90 -3.96
C ALA A 203 16.85 -13.78 -3.67
N LEU A 204 16.09 -13.47 -2.61
CA LEU A 204 14.83 -14.15 -2.30
C LEU A 204 13.78 -13.95 -3.40
N GLY A 205 13.63 -12.73 -3.92
CA GLY A 205 12.69 -12.41 -5.00
C GLY A 205 13.03 -13.16 -6.29
N ILE A 206 14.30 -13.18 -6.68
CA ILE A 206 14.79 -13.93 -7.86
C ILE A 206 14.58 -15.43 -7.66
N TRP A 207 14.96 -15.97 -6.49
CA TRP A 207 14.74 -17.39 -6.18
C TRP A 207 13.26 -17.76 -6.30
N SER A 208 12.38 -16.95 -5.74
CA SER A 208 10.92 -17.16 -5.79
C SER A 208 10.38 -17.08 -7.22
N ALA A 209 10.86 -16.14 -8.03
CA ALA A 209 10.46 -15.98 -9.42
C ALA A 209 10.90 -17.18 -10.29
N VAL A 210 12.14 -17.65 -10.10
CA VAL A 210 12.68 -18.82 -10.79
C VAL A 210 11.93 -20.08 -10.38
N THR A 211 11.63 -20.26 -9.09
CA THR A 211 10.84 -21.41 -8.61
C THR A 211 9.44 -21.41 -9.22
N MET A 212 8.74 -20.27 -9.28
CA MET A 212 7.44 -20.19 -9.98
C MET A 212 7.54 -20.57 -11.46
N ALA A 213 8.54 -20.02 -12.17
CA ALA A 213 8.70 -20.29 -13.60
C ALA A 213 9.00 -21.76 -13.89
N ARG A 214 9.82 -22.40 -13.07
CA ARG A 214 10.24 -23.81 -13.26
C ARG A 214 9.19 -24.82 -12.83
N TYR A 215 8.61 -24.65 -11.64
CA TYR A 215 7.72 -25.66 -11.05
C TYR A 215 6.24 -25.36 -11.28
N GLY A 216 5.90 -24.08 -11.49
CA GLY A 216 4.53 -23.61 -11.62
C GLY A 216 3.99 -23.56 -13.05
N GLY A 217 4.84 -23.52 -14.07
CA GLY A 217 4.41 -23.39 -15.48
C GLY A 217 3.76 -22.04 -15.80
N GLY A 218 4.13 -20.98 -15.08
CA GLY A 218 3.65 -19.61 -15.25
C GLY A 218 4.60 -18.61 -14.57
N THR A 219 4.26 -17.32 -14.61
CA THR A 219 5.03 -16.25 -13.99
C THR A 219 4.38 -15.79 -12.68
N PRO A 220 5.15 -15.11 -11.81
CA PRO A 220 4.60 -14.59 -10.56
C PRO A 220 3.54 -13.50 -10.66
N LEU A 221 3.36 -12.90 -11.84
CA LEU A 221 2.40 -11.81 -12.00
C LEU A 221 1.01 -12.35 -12.36
N PRO A 222 -0.06 -11.67 -11.90
CA PRO A 222 -1.45 -12.02 -12.20
C PRO A 222 -1.75 -12.30 -13.68
N SER A 223 -1.03 -11.62 -14.59
CA SER A 223 -1.24 -11.70 -16.04
C SER A 223 -0.81 -13.02 -16.71
N ALA A 224 -0.10 -13.91 -16.00
CA ALA A 224 0.32 -15.22 -16.51
C ALA A 224 0.62 -16.22 -15.38
N MET A 225 -0.32 -16.43 -14.48
CA MET A 225 -0.11 -17.20 -13.25
C MET A 225 0.30 -18.67 -13.48
N PRO A 226 0.97 -19.29 -12.49
CA PRO A 226 1.30 -20.72 -12.48
C PRO A 226 0.07 -21.58 -12.70
N ASN A 227 0.19 -22.63 -13.52
CA ASN A 227 -0.83 -23.64 -13.76
C ASN A 227 -0.83 -24.76 -12.72
N ARG A 228 0.22 -24.83 -11.88
CA ARG A 228 0.36 -25.78 -10.77
C ARG A 228 0.61 -25.02 -9.48
N LEU A 229 0.13 -25.58 -8.38
CA LEU A 229 0.47 -25.07 -7.05
C LEU A 229 1.96 -25.28 -6.81
N VAL A 230 2.65 -24.23 -6.39
CA VAL A 230 4.10 -24.27 -6.13
C VAL A 230 4.33 -24.22 -4.63
N ASP A 231 4.82 -25.32 -4.06
CA ASP A 231 5.16 -25.48 -2.64
C ASP A 231 6.66 -25.76 -2.41
N ASP A 232 7.47 -25.69 -3.48
CA ASP A 232 8.91 -25.90 -3.48
C ASP A 232 9.72 -24.61 -3.27
N GLY A 233 11.03 -24.76 -3.06
CA GLY A 233 11.97 -23.63 -2.95
C GLY A 233 11.66 -22.72 -1.76
N PRO A 234 11.48 -21.40 -1.95
CA PRO A 234 11.11 -20.50 -0.85
C PRO A 234 9.64 -20.64 -0.42
N TYR A 235 8.77 -21.18 -1.28
CA TYR A 235 7.34 -21.38 -0.99
C TYR A 235 7.11 -22.43 0.11
N ARG A 236 8.07 -23.32 0.36
CA ARG A 236 8.00 -24.27 1.48
C ARG A 236 8.07 -23.63 2.87
N PHE A 237 8.56 -22.39 2.94
CA PHE A 237 8.76 -21.67 4.20
C PHE A 237 7.69 -20.60 4.43
N VAL A 238 7.29 -19.89 3.38
CA VAL A 238 6.32 -18.80 3.43
C VAL A 238 5.46 -18.88 2.18
N ARG A 239 4.14 -18.68 2.28
CA ARG A 239 3.25 -18.79 1.11
C ARG A 239 3.45 -17.71 0.08
N ASN A 240 3.83 -16.50 0.50
CA ASN A 240 4.10 -15.41 -0.41
C ASN A 240 5.50 -14.80 -0.18
N PRO A 241 6.57 -15.54 -0.54
CA PRO A 241 7.94 -15.09 -0.36
C PRO A 241 8.27 -13.89 -1.26
N MET A 242 7.53 -13.71 -2.37
CA MET A 242 7.67 -12.53 -3.23
C MET A 242 7.09 -11.27 -2.61
N ALA A 243 5.94 -11.36 -1.94
CA ALA A 243 5.43 -10.24 -1.17
C ALA A 243 6.41 -9.88 -0.04
N VAL A 244 6.94 -10.86 0.70
CA VAL A 244 7.99 -10.62 1.71
C VAL A 244 9.20 -9.92 1.09
N ALA A 245 9.72 -10.43 -0.03
CA ALA A 245 10.85 -9.81 -0.74
C ALA A 245 10.54 -8.36 -1.13
N GLY A 246 9.39 -8.09 -1.76
CA GLY A 246 9.02 -6.76 -2.23
C GLY A 246 8.92 -5.73 -1.10
N VAL A 247 8.34 -6.11 0.05
CA VAL A 247 8.23 -5.22 1.22
C VAL A 247 9.61 -4.92 1.80
N VAL A 248 10.43 -5.96 1.99
CA VAL A 248 11.80 -5.79 2.52
C VAL A 248 12.65 -4.97 1.54
N GLN A 249 12.51 -5.17 0.23
CA GLN A 249 13.19 -4.36 -0.79
C GLN A 249 12.79 -2.89 -0.70
N GLY A 250 11.50 -2.59 -0.59
CA GLY A 250 11.03 -1.20 -0.46
C GLY A 250 11.58 -0.50 0.78
N VAL A 251 11.54 -1.17 1.94
CA VAL A 251 12.12 -0.65 3.20
C VAL A 251 13.64 -0.49 3.07
N ALA A 252 14.32 -1.49 2.52
CA ALA A 252 15.76 -1.49 2.32
C ALA A 252 16.23 -0.33 1.42
N ILE A 253 15.46 -0.01 0.37
CA ILE A 253 15.74 1.15 -0.50
C ILE A 253 15.57 2.44 0.27
N GLY A 254 14.48 2.59 1.04
CA GLY A 254 14.29 3.77 1.88
C GLY A 254 15.42 3.95 2.90
N MET A 255 15.95 2.87 3.48
CA MET A 255 17.15 2.93 4.33
C MET A 255 18.41 3.33 3.55
N PHE A 256 18.61 2.76 2.36
CA PHE A 256 19.79 2.98 1.52
C PHE A 256 19.87 4.41 0.95
N ILE A 257 18.75 4.97 0.52
CA ILE A 257 18.68 6.34 -0.02
C ILE A 257 18.31 7.39 1.05
N GLU A 258 18.29 6.99 2.32
CA GLU A 258 17.99 7.84 3.46
C GLU A 258 16.62 8.56 3.32
N SER A 259 15.57 7.83 2.92
CA SER A 259 14.21 8.36 2.82
C SER A 259 13.25 7.59 3.71
N TRP A 260 12.77 8.27 4.74
CA TRP A 260 11.73 7.72 5.61
C TRP A 260 10.37 7.68 4.90
N LEU A 261 10.09 8.59 3.96
CA LEU A 261 8.86 8.53 3.16
C LEU A 261 8.80 7.29 2.28
N VAL A 262 9.94 6.83 1.73
CA VAL A 262 10.00 5.56 0.99
C VAL A 262 9.76 4.36 1.90
N ILE A 263 10.27 4.37 3.14
CA ILE A 263 9.98 3.32 4.13
C ILE A 263 8.48 3.29 4.44
N VAL A 264 7.86 4.45 4.71
CA VAL A 264 6.42 4.55 4.98
C VAL A 264 5.61 4.08 3.77
N TYR A 265 6.00 4.46 2.56
CA TYR A 265 5.39 4.00 1.32
C TYR A 265 5.43 2.47 1.19
N ALA A 266 6.59 1.84 1.45
CA ALA A 266 6.73 0.39 1.35
C ALA A 266 5.84 -0.34 2.38
N ILE A 267 5.82 0.15 3.63
CA ILE A 267 4.99 -0.43 4.70
C ILE A 267 3.50 -0.22 4.38
N ALA A 268 3.08 0.99 4.03
CA ALA A 268 1.70 1.29 3.69
C ALA A 268 1.21 0.48 2.48
N GLY A 269 2.04 0.38 1.43
CA GLY A 269 1.77 -0.45 0.26
C GLY A 269 1.61 -1.93 0.61
N SER A 270 2.46 -2.45 1.52
CA SER A 270 2.37 -3.84 2.01
C SER A 270 1.06 -4.13 2.73
N LEU A 271 0.62 -3.19 3.58
CA LEU A 271 -0.63 -3.30 4.32
C LEU A 271 -1.80 -3.25 3.34
N LEU A 272 -1.82 -2.28 2.43
CA LEU A 272 -2.85 -2.19 1.39
C LEU A 272 -2.93 -3.48 0.57
N TRP A 273 -1.80 -4.02 0.12
CA TRP A 273 -1.78 -5.29 -0.60
C TRP A 273 -2.30 -6.46 0.24
N ASN A 274 -1.88 -6.57 1.51
CA ASN A 274 -2.31 -7.65 2.41
C ASN A 274 -3.83 -7.62 2.66
N TRP A 275 -4.43 -6.45 2.78
CA TRP A 275 -5.85 -6.31 3.07
C TRP A 275 -6.73 -6.31 1.81
N MET A 276 -6.23 -5.79 0.68
CA MET A 276 -7.04 -5.60 -0.53
C MET A 276 -6.78 -6.64 -1.61
N ILE A 277 -5.55 -7.11 -1.78
CA ILE A 277 -5.16 -7.97 -2.91
C ILE A 277 -5.03 -9.43 -2.48
N ARG A 278 -4.28 -9.70 -1.42
CA ARG A 278 -4.05 -11.05 -0.90
C ARG A 278 -5.34 -11.89 -0.74
N PRO A 279 -6.47 -11.37 -0.20
CA PRO A 279 -7.66 -12.20 -0.05
C PRO A 279 -8.25 -12.67 -1.39
N HIS A 280 -8.07 -11.90 -2.46
CA HIS A 280 -8.49 -12.28 -3.81
C HIS A 280 -7.54 -13.30 -4.42
N GLU A 281 -6.23 -13.14 -4.21
CA GLU A 281 -5.24 -14.13 -4.62
C GLU A 281 -5.47 -15.48 -3.93
N GLU A 282 -5.69 -15.50 -2.61
CA GLU A 282 -5.97 -16.74 -1.88
C GLU A 282 -7.31 -17.36 -2.29
N ALA A 283 -8.32 -16.55 -2.62
CA ALA A 283 -9.60 -17.05 -3.15
C ALA A 283 -9.44 -17.67 -4.55
N ASP A 284 -8.68 -17.06 -5.45
CA ASP A 284 -8.36 -17.61 -6.77
C ASP A 284 -7.57 -18.92 -6.65
N LEU A 285 -6.55 -18.97 -5.79
CA LEU A 285 -5.77 -20.17 -5.54
C LEU A 285 -6.65 -21.31 -5.00
N ARG A 286 -7.53 -21.02 -4.05
CA ARG A 286 -8.50 -22.01 -3.53
C ARG A 286 -9.48 -22.47 -4.60
N GLN A 287 -9.97 -21.57 -5.45
CA GLN A 287 -10.87 -21.94 -6.55
C GLN A 287 -10.19 -22.87 -7.57
N ARG A 288 -8.89 -22.67 -7.83
CA ARG A 288 -8.14 -23.40 -8.86
C ARG A 288 -7.56 -24.72 -8.36
N PHE A 289 -7.07 -24.76 -7.12
CA PHE A 289 -6.34 -25.90 -6.57
C PHE A 289 -7.08 -26.64 -5.45
N GLY A 290 -8.20 -26.10 -4.94
CA GLY A 290 -9.06 -26.78 -3.98
C GLY A 290 -8.32 -27.25 -2.72
N ALA A 291 -8.48 -28.53 -2.38
CA ALA A 291 -7.94 -29.15 -1.17
C ALA A 291 -6.40 -29.03 -1.07
N ASP A 292 -5.68 -29.14 -2.19
CA ASP A 292 -4.21 -29.03 -2.21
C ASP A 292 -3.75 -27.67 -1.66
N PHE A 293 -4.49 -26.61 -1.97
CA PHE A 293 -4.19 -25.27 -1.44
C PHE A 293 -4.62 -25.14 0.03
N ASP A 294 -5.71 -25.77 0.44
CA ASP A 294 -6.15 -25.74 1.83
C ASP A 294 -5.13 -26.41 2.75
N ASP A 295 -4.66 -27.61 2.38
CA ASP A 295 -3.62 -28.34 3.12
C ASP A 295 -2.31 -27.54 3.18
N TYR A 296 -1.87 -26.99 2.05
CA TYR A 296 -0.70 -26.12 2.00
C TYR A 296 -0.86 -24.86 2.88
N SER A 297 -2.05 -24.25 2.89
CA SER A 297 -2.32 -23.03 3.65
C SER A 297 -2.43 -23.25 5.16
N ALA A 298 -2.75 -24.47 5.58
CA ALA A 298 -2.76 -24.88 6.98
C ALA A 298 -1.34 -25.04 7.54
N GLU A 299 -0.39 -25.49 6.71
CA GLU A 299 0.98 -25.81 7.13
C GLU A 299 1.96 -24.64 6.98
N VAL A 300 1.74 -23.75 6.00
CA VAL A 300 2.66 -22.66 5.68
C VAL A 300 1.97 -21.31 5.91
N ALA A 301 2.60 -20.43 6.71
CA ALA A 301 2.04 -19.10 6.96
C ALA A 301 2.28 -18.14 5.78
N CYS A 302 1.46 -17.09 5.67
CA CYS A 302 1.57 -16.14 4.56
C CYS A 302 2.81 -15.23 4.62
N TRP A 303 3.22 -14.82 5.82
CA TRP A 303 4.27 -13.82 6.03
C TRP A 303 5.44 -14.33 6.86
N VAL A 304 5.19 -15.26 7.78
CA VAL A 304 6.18 -15.73 8.77
C VAL A 304 6.72 -17.09 8.33
N PRO A 305 8.04 -17.28 8.30
CA PRO A 305 8.63 -18.57 7.96
C PRO A 305 8.18 -19.67 8.93
N GLY A 306 7.56 -20.73 8.40
CA GLY A 306 7.25 -21.97 9.10
C GLY A 306 8.07 -23.13 8.52
N ARG A 307 8.18 -24.22 9.28
CA ARG A 307 8.65 -25.51 8.73
C ARG A 307 7.44 -26.39 8.49
N ARG A 308 7.21 -26.76 7.23
CA ARG A 308 6.33 -27.86 6.87
C ARG A 308 6.93 -29.15 7.41
N SER A 309 6.23 -29.85 8.30
CA SER A 309 6.57 -31.23 8.67
C SER A 309 6.18 -32.11 7.48
N ARG A 310 7.17 -32.71 6.81
CA ARG A 310 6.91 -33.83 5.90
C ARG A 310 6.67 -35.10 6.68
#